data_AF-A0A011PQV5-F1
#
_entry.id   AF-A0A011PQV5-F1
#
_cell.length_a   1.000
_cell.length_b   1.000
_cell.length_c   1.000
_cell.angle_alpha   90.00
_cell.angle_beta   90.00
_cell.angle_gamma   90.00
#
_symmetry.space_group_name_H-M   'P 1'
#
loop_
_entity.id
_entity.type
_entity.pdbx_description
1 polymer ?
#
loop_
_entity_poly.entity_id
_entity_poly.type
_entity_poly.pdbx_seq_one_letter_code
_entity_poly.pdbx_strand_id
1 'polypeptide(L)'
;MALTSSRGTARLVVASAATALLAACSNMQMGSQDAKTTATGSAGGANAQNANSQLERCDRSLGTLAVVEDTQAPWYGILTGQWGLGSTTPVLKLMVQQSNCFVVVERGRAMNNMMQERALEDSGELRKGSKFQKGQMVSADYSMSPSITFSNSNAGGAGGALGGMSGALGVIGAIAGSVNVKEASTLLTLVDNRSGVQLAAAEGSASNMDFGAVGSLFGRGMGGAAGGYANTAQGKVIVAAFTDSYNNLVRAVRSYKAQEVQGGLGTGGNLGVQGAEAAQPAKKKSKKTN
;
A
#
# COMPACT_ATOMS: atom_id res chain seq x y z
N MET A 1 -57.32 42.07 -28.07
CA MET A 1 -56.05 42.14 -27.31
C MET A 1 -56.20 41.22 -26.11
N ALA A 2 -55.71 39.99 -26.18
CA ALA A 2 -55.76 39.03 -25.08
C ALA A 2 -54.40 38.35 -24.99
N LEU A 3 -53.61 38.72 -23.97
CA LEU A 3 -52.33 38.09 -23.67
C LEU A 3 -52.60 36.76 -22.96
N THR A 4 -52.38 35.64 -23.66
CA THR A 4 -52.44 34.29 -23.09
C THR A 4 -51.17 33.97 -22.29
N SER A 5 -51.41 33.45 -21.09
CA SER A 5 -50.50 33.11 -20.01
C SER A 5 -49.31 32.22 -20.40
N SER A 6 -48.08 32.76 -20.35
CA SER A 6 -46.82 32.00 -20.51
C SER A 6 -46.22 31.51 -19.18
N ARG A 7 -46.91 31.72 -18.05
CA ARG A 7 -46.38 31.41 -16.70
C ARG A 7 -46.56 29.95 -16.28
N GLY A 8 -47.43 29.19 -16.95
CA GLY A 8 -47.71 27.78 -16.61
C GLY A 8 -46.67 26.79 -17.13
N THR A 9 -46.18 27.00 -18.36
CA THR A 9 -45.21 26.10 -19.03
C THR A 9 -43.82 26.20 -18.42
N ALA A 10 -43.39 27.39 -17.99
CA ALA A 10 -42.10 27.57 -17.31
C ALA A 10 -42.04 26.86 -15.94
N ARG A 11 -43.16 26.75 -15.21
CA ARG A 11 -43.21 26.06 -13.90
C ARG A 11 -43.18 24.54 -14.02
N LEU A 12 -43.76 23.99 -15.09
CA LEU A 12 -43.74 22.55 -15.36
C LEU A 12 -42.35 22.04 -15.74
N VAL A 13 -41.60 22.78 -16.56
CA VAL A 13 -40.24 22.39 -17.00
C VAL A 13 -39.24 22.38 -15.84
N VAL A 14 -39.31 23.38 -14.94
CA VAL A 14 -38.44 23.45 -13.74
C VAL A 14 -38.74 22.33 -12.75
N ALA A 15 -40.01 21.94 -12.58
CA ALA A 15 -40.39 20.83 -11.70
C ALA A 15 -39.88 19.47 -12.23
N SER A 16 -39.94 19.22 -13.54
CA SER A 16 -39.41 17.99 -14.15
C SER A 16 -37.89 17.88 -14.11
N ALA A 17 -37.16 19.00 -14.21
CA ALA A 17 -35.69 19.02 -14.08
C ALA A 17 -35.24 18.74 -12.63
N ALA A 18 -35.99 19.21 -11.63
CA ALA A 18 -35.71 18.93 -10.23
C ALA A 18 -35.91 17.44 -9.88
N THR A 19 -36.94 16.78 -10.43
CA THR A 19 -37.15 15.33 -10.23
C THR A 19 -36.11 14.45 -10.93
N ALA A 20 -35.55 14.88 -12.05
CA ALA A 20 -34.48 14.14 -12.74
C ALA A 20 -33.13 14.20 -11.99
N LEU A 21 -32.84 15.32 -11.31
CA LEU A 21 -31.64 15.47 -10.48
C LEU A 21 -31.72 14.66 -9.17
N LEU A 22 -32.92 14.45 -8.63
CA LEU A 22 -33.14 13.60 -7.43
C LEU A 22 -33.03 12.09 -7.75
N ALA A 23 -33.33 11.67 -8.97
CA ALA A 23 -33.21 10.26 -9.39
C ALA A 23 -31.74 9.81 -9.57
N ALA A 24 -30.81 10.74 -9.86
CA ALA A 24 -29.39 10.41 -10.06
C ALA A 24 -28.65 9.98 -8.77
N CYS A 25 -29.19 10.30 -7.59
CA CYS A 25 -28.65 9.86 -6.29
C CYS A 25 -29.25 8.54 -5.79
N SER A 26 -30.19 7.92 -6.52
CA SER A 26 -30.96 6.76 -6.03
C SER A 26 -30.29 5.39 -6.27
N ASN A 27 -29.23 5.32 -7.09
CA ASN A 27 -28.51 4.08 -7.39
C ASN A 27 -27.20 3.91 -6.61
N MET A 28 -27.19 4.27 -5.33
CA MET A 28 -26.06 3.93 -4.44
C MET A 28 -26.05 2.43 -4.17
N GLN A 29 -25.20 1.69 -4.89
CA GLN A 29 -25.02 0.26 -4.66
C GLN A 29 -24.02 0.03 -3.52
N MET A 30 -24.52 -0.44 -2.37
CA MET A 30 -23.66 -0.82 -1.26
C MET A 30 -22.85 -2.08 -1.64
N GLY A 31 -21.54 -2.05 -1.40
CA GLY A 31 -20.67 -3.21 -1.65
C GLY A 31 -20.47 -3.55 -3.13
N SER A 32 -20.56 -2.54 -4.02
CA SER A 32 -20.32 -2.70 -5.45
C SER A 32 -19.03 -3.47 -5.72
N GLN A 33 -19.12 -4.53 -6.55
CA GLN A 33 -17.95 -5.33 -6.95
C GLN A 33 -16.97 -4.47 -7.77
N ASP A 34 -17.52 -3.54 -8.54
CA ASP A 34 -16.80 -2.60 -9.39
C ASP A 34 -15.79 -1.72 -8.65
N ALA A 35 -16.09 -1.44 -7.38
CA ALA A 35 -15.30 -0.67 -6.45
C ALA A 35 -14.22 -1.49 -5.72
N LYS A 36 -14.09 -2.80 -5.97
CA LYS A 36 -13.12 -3.63 -5.26
C LYS A 36 -11.74 -3.58 -5.92
N THR A 37 -10.71 -3.73 -5.08
CA THR A 37 -9.32 -3.99 -5.48
C THR A 37 -8.94 -5.41 -5.07
N THR A 38 -7.68 -5.80 -5.31
CA THR A 38 -7.12 -7.04 -4.77
C THR A 38 -7.03 -7.04 -3.23
N ALA A 39 -7.08 -5.87 -2.58
CA ALA A 39 -7.25 -5.72 -1.13
C ALA A 39 -8.72 -5.39 -0.81
N THR A 40 -9.56 -6.42 -0.72
CA THR A 40 -11.02 -6.29 -0.54
C THR A 40 -11.53 -7.07 0.66
N GLY A 41 -12.75 -6.80 1.10
CA GLY A 41 -13.37 -7.47 2.23
C GLY A 41 -13.03 -6.83 3.57
N SER A 42 -13.04 -7.63 4.63
CA SER A 42 -12.77 -7.19 6.00
C SER A 42 -11.93 -8.20 6.77
N ALA A 43 -11.31 -7.76 7.85
CA ALA A 43 -10.57 -8.60 8.78
C ALA A 43 -10.84 -8.19 10.23
N GLY A 44 -10.77 -9.16 11.14
CA GLY A 44 -10.97 -8.98 12.57
C GLY A 44 -10.33 -10.11 13.35
N GLY A 45 -9.23 -9.81 14.06
CA GLY A 45 -8.40 -10.84 14.69
C GLY A 45 -7.87 -11.83 13.64
N ALA A 46 -7.99 -13.14 13.92
CA ALA A 46 -7.62 -14.20 12.98
C ALA A 46 -8.68 -14.46 11.89
N ASN A 47 -9.82 -13.75 11.91
CA ASN A 47 -10.91 -13.94 10.95
C ASN A 47 -10.83 -12.92 9.82
N ALA A 48 -11.23 -13.33 8.63
CA ALA A 48 -11.38 -12.44 7.49
C ALA A 48 -12.57 -12.86 6.62
N GLN A 49 -13.25 -11.88 6.05
CA GLN A 49 -14.46 -12.07 5.26
C GLN A 49 -14.26 -11.44 3.87
N ASN A 50 -14.60 -12.17 2.81
CA ASN A 50 -14.43 -11.73 1.42
C ASN A 50 -12.99 -11.30 1.08
N ALA A 51 -11.99 -11.89 1.73
CA ALA A 51 -10.59 -11.66 1.36
C ALA A 51 -10.30 -12.22 -0.04
N ASN A 52 -9.38 -11.59 -0.75
CA ASN A 52 -8.92 -12.10 -2.04
C ASN A 52 -8.31 -13.49 -1.90
N SER A 53 -8.75 -14.44 -2.72
CA SER A 53 -8.26 -15.83 -2.69
C SER A 53 -6.81 -15.98 -3.14
N GLN A 54 -6.26 -14.99 -3.84
CA GLN A 54 -4.85 -14.94 -4.26
C GLN A 54 -3.93 -14.39 -3.17
N LEU A 55 -4.47 -13.83 -2.09
CA LEU A 55 -3.67 -13.34 -0.98
C LEU A 55 -3.15 -14.54 -0.18
N GLU A 56 -1.83 -14.64 -0.03
CA GLU A 56 -1.18 -15.66 0.79
C GLU A 56 -1.64 -15.54 2.24
N ARG A 57 -1.79 -16.70 2.90
CA ARG A 57 -2.26 -16.76 4.29
C ARG A 57 -1.47 -17.74 5.11
N CYS A 58 -1.28 -17.45 6.39
CA CYS A 58 -0.61 -18.33 7.34
C CYS A 58 -1.62 -18.96 8.31
N ASP A 59 -1.43 -20.26 8.61
CA ASP A 59 -2.24 -20.96 9.62
C ASP A 59 -1.99 -20.41 11.03
N ARG A 60 -0.80 -19.85 11.26
CA ARG A 60 -0.36 -19.22 12.51
C ARG A 60 0.39 -17.93 12.21
N SER A 61 0.15 -16.91 13.02
CA SER A 61 0.88 -15.65 12.91
C SER A 61 2.34 -15.82 13.33
N LEU A 62 3.23 -15.14 12.62
CA LEU A 62 4.69 -15.18 12.79
C LEU A 62 5.19 -14.17 13.84
N GLY A 63 4.35 -13.21 14.22
CA GLY A 63 4.65 -12.18 15.22
C GLY A 63 3.79 -10.94 15.01
N THR A 64 4.19 -9.84 15.64
CA THR A 64 3.52 -8.54 15.48
C THR A 64 4.25 -7.65 14.48
N LEU A 65 3.49 -6.89 13.69
CA LEU A 65 4.01 -6.07 12.60
C LEU A 65 3.51 -4.63 12.68
N ALA A 66 4.42 -3.67 12.60
CA ALA A 66 4.09 -2.29 12.30
C ALA A 66 4.35 -1.99 10.81
N VAL A 67 3.43 -1.28 10.17
CA VAL A 67 3.68 -0.69 8.83
C VAL A 67 4.31 0.68 9.02
N VAL A 68 5.48 0.88 8.42
CA VAL A 68 6.26 2.12 8.53
C VAL A 68 6.39 2.73 7.13
N GLU A 69 5.55 3.71 6.85
CA GLU A 69 5.57 4.44 5.59
C GLU A 69 6.48 5.66 5.69
N ASP A 70 7.49 5.74 4.82
CA ASP A 70 8.36 6.91 4.73
C ASP A 70 7.66 8.01 3.91
N THR A 71 7.02 8.94 4.61
CA THR A 71 6.30 10.06 3.99
C THR A 71 7.24 11.16 3.46
N GLN A 72 8.54 11.07 3.71
CA GLN A 72 9.55 12.00 3.20
C GLN A 72 10.22 11.49 1.91
N ALA A 73 10.01 10.22 1.57
CA ALA A 73 10.59 9.64 0.37
C ALA A 73 10.02 10.27 -0.92
N PRO A 74 10.84 10.39 -2.00
CA PRO A 74 10.39 10.97 -3.27
C PRO A 74 9.15 10.29 -3.86
N TRP A 75 9.03 8.97 -3.69
CA TRP A 75 7.88 8.21 -4.18
C TRP A 75 6.55 8.63 -3.51
N TYR A 76 6.59 9.03 -2.23
CA TYR A 76 5.40 9.44 -1.50
C TYR A 76 4.87 10.80 -2.01
N GLY A 77 5.78 11.70 -2.39
CA GLY A 77 5.43 12.96 -3.06
C GLY A 77 4.76 12.75 -4.43
N ILE A 78 5.25 11.78 -5.21
CA ILE A 78 4.63 11.41 -6.50
C ILE A 78 3.25 10.78 -6.27
N LEU A 79 3.15 9.84 -5.32
CA LEU A 79 1.91 9.16 -4.95
C LEU A 79 0.81 10.16 -4.56
N THR A 80 1.13 11.08 -3.65
CA THR A 80 0.15 12.04 -3.10
C THR A 80 -0.09 13.23 -4.02
N GLY A 81 0.95 13.78 -4.64
CA GLY A 81 0.87 14.96 -5.49
C GLY A 81 0.41 14.65 -6.91
N GLN A 82 1.10 13.76 -7.62
CA GLN A 82 0.81 13.48 -9.03
C GLN A 82 -0.36 12.51 -9.20
N TRP A 83 -0.43 11.47 -8.36
CA TRP A 83 -1.45 10.43 -8.49
C TRP A 83 -2.68 10.68 -7.60
N GLY A 84 -2.62 11.68 -6.71
CA GLY A 84 -3.73 12.05 -5.84
C GLY A 84 -4.13 10.94 -4.85
N LEU A 85 -3.22 10.00 -4.59
CA LEU A 85 -3.46 8.86 -3.70
C LEU A 85 -2.98 9.18 -2.29
N GLY A 86 -3.73 8.73 -1.27
CA GLY A 86 -3.33 8.89 0.12
C GLY A 86 -2.26 7.89 0.57
N SER A 87 -2.04 7.81 1.88
CA SER A 87 -1.18 6.79 2.52
C SER A 87 -1.51 5.36 2.05
N THR A 88 -0.48 4.56 1.81
CA THR A 88 -0.58 3.11 1.49
C THR A 88 -0.87 2.26 2.74
N THR A 89 -0.63 2.82 3.92
CA THR A 89 -0.73 2.13 5.22
C THR A 89 -2.08 1.42 5.43
N PRO A 90 -3.26 2.01 5.12
CA PRO A 90 -4.54 1.32 5.31
C PRO A 90 -4.69 0.07 4.45
N VAL A 91 -4.25 0.12 3.19
CA VAL A 91 -4.30 -1.01 2.25
C VAL A 91 -3.38 -2.13 2.72
N LEU A 92 -2.14 -1.80 3.08
CA LEU A 92 -1.16 -2.76 3.58
C LEU A 92 -1.64 -3.44 4.87
N LYS A 93 -2.18 -2.67 5.82
CA LYS A 93 -2.72 -3.23 7.07
C LYS A 93 -3.88 -4.18 6.83
N LEU A 94 -4.79 -3.86 5.90
CA LEU A 94 -5.88 -4.76 5.54
C LEU A 94 -5.33 -6.09 4.98
N MET A 95 -4.38 -6.05 4.04
CA MET A 95 -3.76 -7.26 3.49
C MET A 95 -3.05 -8.07 4.57
N VAL A 96 -2.29 -7.42 5.46
CA VAL A 96 -1.62 -8.10 6.58
C VAL A 96 -2.62 -8.76 7.53
N GLN A 97 -3.71 -8.09 7.88
CA GLN A 97 -4.73 -8.67 8.74
C GLN A 97 -5.44 -9.85 8.07
N GLN A 98 -5.72 -9.76 6.78
CA GLN A 98 -6.39 -10.83 6.04
C GLN A 98 -5.52 -12.07 5.82
N SER A 99 -4.20 -11.92 5.77
CA SER A 99 -3.27 -13.04 5.62
C SER A 99 -3.11 -13.85 6.91
N ASN A 100 -3.43 -13.26 8.07
CA ASN A 100 -3.15 -13.85 9.39
C ASN A 100 -1.66 -14.17 9.63
N CYS A 101 -0.75 -13.76 8.74
CA CYS A 101 0.69 -14.00 8.89
C CYS A 101 1.32 -13.12 9.95
N PHE A 102 0.76 -11.94 10.21
CA PHE A 102 1.21 -11.07 11.30
C PHE A 102 0.02 -10.41 11.98
N VAL A 103 0.18 -10.10 13.27
CA VAL A 103 -0.75 -9.26 14.01
C VAL A 103 -0.33 -7.80 13.83
N VAL A 104 -1.19 -6.98 13.21
CA VAL A 104 -0.89 -5.56 13.01
C VAL A 104 -0.91 -4.81 14.34
N VAL A 105 0.15 -4.06 14.62
CA VAL A 105 0.22 -3.11 15.74
C VAL A 105 0.35 -1.67 15.22
N GLU A 106 -0.30 -0.75 15.91
CA GLU A 106 -0.34 0.65 15.51
C GLU A 106 0.88 1.42 16.01
N ARG A 107 1.56 2.09 15.09
CA ARG A 107 2.71 2.99 15.36
C ARG A 107 2.61 4.33 14.64
N GLY A 108 1.59 4.52 13.81
CA GLY A 108 1.31 5.77 13.10
C GLY A 108 0.27 6.61 13.83
N ARG A 109 -0.63 7.26 13.08
CA ARG A 109 -1.64 8.20 13.63
C ARG A 109 -2.47 7.66 14.79
N ALA A 110 -2.84 6.38 14.76
CA ALA A 110 -3.61 5.77 15.85
C ALA A 110 -2.84 5.70 17.17
N MET A 111 -1.50 5.58 17.12
CA MET A 111 -0.65 5.62 18.31
C MET A 111 -0.74 6.97 19.02
N ASN A 112 -0.85 8.08 18.28
CA ASN A 112 -1.01 9.41 18.88
C ASN A 112 -2.33 9.49 19.67
N ASN A 113 -3.42 8.94 19.13
CA ASN A 113 -4.70 8.87 19.84
C ASN A 113 -4.58 7.97 21.08
N MET A 114 -3.92 6.81 20.97
CA MET A 114 -3.70 5.92 22.11
C MET A 114 -2.89 6.59 23.22
N MET A 115 -1.87 7.38 22.87
CA MET A 115 -1.08 8.14 23.85
C MET A 115 -1.87 9.28 24.47
N GLN A 116 -2.77 9.92 23.71
CA GLN A 116 -3.69 10.93 24.24
C GLN A 116 -4.64 10.33 25.28
N GLU A 117 -5.25 9.17 25.00
CA GLU A 117 -6.11 8.48 25.97
C GLU A 117 -5.34 8.08 27.23
N ARG A 118 -4.09 7.63 27.10
CA ARG A 118 -3.23 7.33 28.25
C ARG A 118 -2.90 8.58 29.07
N ALA A 119 -2.67 9.72 28.42
CA ALA A 119 -2.46 10.99 29.12
C ALA A 119 -3.72 11.43 29.89
N LEU A 120 -4.92 11.16 29.34
CA LEU A 120 -6.19 11.39 30.03
C LEU A 120 -6.39 10.46 31.24
N GLU A 121 -5.93 9.20 31.14
CA GLU A 121 -5.90 8.29 32.29
C GLU A 121 -4.96 8.82 33.37
N ASP A 122 -3.75 9.22 32.98
CA ASP A 122 -2.74 9.76 33.90
C ASP A 122 -3.19 11.06 34.58
N SER A 123 -4.02 11.88 33.90
CA SER A 123 -4.62 13.09 34.47
C SER A 123 -5.88 12.83 35.31
N GLY A 124 -6.43 11.60 35.28
CA GLY A 124 -7.65 11.23 36.00
C GLY A 124 -8.95 11.72 35.36
N GLU A 125 -8.92 12.17 34.11
CA GLU A 125 -10.09 12.66 33.37
C GLU A 125 -10.97 11.52 32.81
N LEU A 126 -10.41 10.31 32.69
CA LEU A 126 -11.16 9.16 32.20
C LEU A 126 -12.18 8.63 33.21
N ARG A 127 -13.26 8.05 32.68
CA ARG A 127 -14.28 7.41 33.50
C ARG A 127 -13.67 6.25 34.30
N LYS A 128 -14.05 6.13 35.58
CA LYS A 128 -13.74 4.96 36.41
C LYS A 128 -14.11 3.67 35.68
N GLY A 129 -13.17 2.74 35.58
CA GLY A 129 -13.36 1.46 34.91
C GLY A 129 -12.95 1.40 33.42
N SER A 130 -12.26 2.41 32.89
CA SER A 130 -11.76 2.43 31.50
C SER A 130 -10.62 1.44 31.22
N LYS A 131 -10.08 0.80 32.28
CA LYS A 131 -9.09 -0.31 32.21
C LYS A 131 -7.81 0.03 31.44
N PHE A 132 -7.37 1.28 31.46
CA PHE A 132 -6.03 1.65 31.02
C PHE A 132 -5.01 1.28 32.10
N GLN A 133 -4.03 0.44 31.75
CA GLN A 133 -2.95 0.03 32.65
C GLN A 133 -1.58 0.10 31.95
N LYS A 134 -0.53 0.15 32.76
CA LYS A 134 0.85 -0.03 32.29
C LYS A 134 1.05 -1.47 31.79
N GLY A 135 1.94 -1.64 30.80
CA GLY A 135 2.27 -2.97 30.23
C GLY A 135 1.29 -3.53 29.21
N GLN A 136 0.19 -2.84 28.88
CA GLN A 136 -0.79 -3.30 27.88
C GLN A 136 -0.37 -3.05 26.42
N MET A 137 0.68 -2.27 26.19
CA MET A 137 1.15 -1.94 24.83
C MET A 137 1.91 -3.13 24.24
N VAL A 138 1.35 -3.72 23.19
CA VAL A 138 2.01 -4.80 22.44
C VAL A 138 3.17 -4.24 21.63
N SER A 139 4.36 -4.83 21.72
CA SER A 139 5.53 -4.48 20.90
C SER A 139 5.30 -4.76 19.42
N ALA A 140 6.05 -4.11 18.54
CA ALA A 140 6.14 -4.51 17.15
C ALA A 140 7.40 -5.35 17.03
N ASP A 141 7.28 -6.66 16.78
CA ASP A 141 8.44 -7.53 16.59
C ASP A 141 9.14 -7.15 15.28
N TYR A 142 8.34 -6.82 14.27
CA TYR A 142 8.80 -6.46 12.94
C TYR A 142 8.28 -5.09 12.49
N SER A 143 9.04 -4.44 11.62
CA SER A 143 8.61 -3.27 10.86
C SER A 143 8.63 -3.61 9.37
N MET A 144 7.49 -3.41 8.69
CA MET A 144 7.41 -3.52 7.23
C MET A 144 7.33 -2.13 6.62
N SER A 145 8.26 -1.83 5.72
CA SER A 145 8.33 -0.54 5.04
C SER A 145 8.08 -0.72 3.53
N PRO A 146 7.09 -0.02 2.96
CA PRO A 146 6.86 0.00 1.53
C PRO A 146 7.71 1.05 0.82
N SER A 147 8.07 0.76 -0.42
CA SER A 147 8.48 1.75 -1.41
C SER A 147 7.84 1.46 -2.76
N ILE A 148 7.67 2.51 -3.57
CA ILE A 148 7.04 2.43 -4.88
C ILE A 148 8.01 2.97 -5.93
N THR A 149 8.25 2.17 -6.96
CA THR A 149 8.96 2.57 -8.16
C THR A 149 7.94 2.79 -9.27
N PHE A 150 7.82 4.04 -9.70
CA PHE A 150 6.95 4.41 -10.80
C PHE A 150 7.70 4.26 -12.12
N SER A 151 7.37 3.24 -12.92
CA SER A 151 7.85 3.17 -14.29
C SER A 151 7.14 4.22 -15.13
N ASN A 152 7.87 5.26 -15.52
CA ASN A 152 7.33 6.34 -16.32
C ASN A 152 7.60 6.04 -17.81
N SER A 153 6.55 5.93 -18.62
CA SER A 153 6.61 5.81 -20.08
C SER A 153 7.32 6.98 -20.78
N ASN A 154 7.67 8.04 -20.03
CA ASN A 154 8.26 9.29 -20.53
C ASN A 154 9.77 9.41 -20.30
N ALA A 155 10.46 8.37 -19.80
CA ALA A 155 11.92 8.38 -19.66
C ALA A 155 12.69 8.34 -21.01
N GLY A 156 11.99 8.30 -22.16
CA GLY A 156 12.56 8.36 -23.51
C GLY A 156 12.10 9.55 -24.37
N GLY A 157 11.46 10.58 -23.80
CA GLY A 157 10.82 11.66 -24.59
C GLY A 157 11.53 13.02 -24.61
N ALA A 158 12.55 13.24 -23.78
CA ALA A 158 13.26 14.51 -23.68
C ALA A 158 14.56 14.57 -24.52
N GLY A 159 14.63 13.77 -25.59
CA GLY A 159 15.73 13.76 -26.58
C GLY A 159 15.26 13.89 -28.03
N GLY A 160 13.97 14.13 -28.27
CA GLY A 160 13.36 14.22 -29.61
C GLY A 160 13.06 15.64 -30.09
N ALA A 161 13.53 16.69 -29.40
CA ALA A 161 13.31 18.09 -29.76
C ALA A 161 14.45 18.70 -30.61
N LEU A 162 15.26 17.87 -31.26
CA LEU A 162 16.32 18.29 -32.18
C LEU A 162 16.34 17.36 -33.41
N GLY A 163 15.39 17.53 -34.32
CA GLY A 163 15.45 16.86 -35.62
C GLY A 163 14.19 17.04 -36.47
N GLY A 164 14.26 17.92 -37.46
CA GLY A 164 13.43 17.77 -38.67
C GLY A 164 12.28 18.75 -38.86
N MET A 165 12.65 19.96 -39.28
CA MET A 165 11.91 20.86 -40.16
C MET A 165 10.93 20.16 -41.15
N SER A 166 9.62 20.43 -41.04
CA SER A 166 8.72 20.57 -42.20
C SER A 166 7.49 21.41 -41.80
N GLY A 167 7.30 22.53 -42.48
CA GLY A 167 6.37 23.58 -42.10
C GLY A 167 4.87 23.25 -42.22
N ALA A 168 4.08 24.10 -41.56
CA ALA A 168 2.67 24.39 -41.82
C ALA A 168 1.56 23.41 -41.37
N LEU A 169 1.76 22.56 -40.35
CA LEU A 169 0.67 21.81 -39.69
C LEU A 169 0.67 21.85 -38.14
N GLY A 170 1.35 22.83 -37.55
CA GLY A 170 1.65 22.88 -36.10
C GLY A 170 0.53 23.26 -35.12
N VAL A 171 -0.76 22.98 -35.37
CA VAL A 171 -1.85 23.40 -34.45
C VAL A 171 -2.90 22.33 -34.12
N ILE A 172 -2.71 21.06 -34.51
CA ILE A 172 -3.67 20.00 -34.12
C ILE A 172 -2.90 18.82 -33.54
N GLY A 173 -2.86 18.71 -32.21
CA GLY A 173 -2.22 17.57 -31.55
C GLY A 173 -1.98 17.70 -30.04
N ALA A 174 -2.23 18.85 -29.42
CA ALA A 174 -2.25 18.98 -27.96
C ALA A 174 -3.57 18.44 -27.36
N ILE A 175 -3.91 17.20 -27.69
CA ILE A 175 -4.95 16.45 -26.96
C ILE A 175 -4.25 15.90 -25.72
N ALA A 176 -4.61 16.46 -24.57
CA ALA A 176 -4.46 15.92 -23.22
C ALA A 176 -3.82 14.53 -23.17
N GLY A 177 -2.49 14.48 -23.06
CA GLY A 177 -1.74 13.25 -22.87
C GLY A 177 -2.04 12.67 -21.50
N SER A 178 -3.10 11.85 -21.42
CA SER A 178 -3.35 10.98 -20.28
C SER A 178 -2.06 10.21 -19.98
N VAL A 179 -1.50 10.41 -18.79
CA VAL A 179 -0.39 9.60 -18.30
C VAL A 179 -0.92 8.17 -18.14
N ASN A 180 -0.82 7.38 -19.20
CA ASN A 180 -1.14 5.96 -19.17
C ASN A 180 -0.04 5.29 -18.35
N VAL A 181 -0.30 5.10 -17.06
CA VAL A 181 0.53 4.29 -16.19
C VAL A 181 0.48 2.86 -16.74
N LYS A 182 1.58 2.40 -17.32
CA LYS A 182 1.64 1.04 -17.87
C LYS A 182 1.96 0.02 -16.79
N GLU A 183 2.71 0.39 -15.76
CA GLU A 183 3.22 -0.52 -14.74
C GLU A 183 3.55 0.23 -13.44
N ALA A 184 3.46 -0.45 -12.30
CA ALA A 184 4.05 -0.02 -11.03
C ALA A 184 4.82 -1.21 -10.43
N SER A 185 6.02 -0.95 -9.91
CA SER A 185 6.77 -1.90 -9.09
C SER A 185 6.76 -1.41 -7.64
N THR A 186 6.62 -2.33 -6.71
CA THR A 186 6.61 -2.08 -5.27
C THR A 186 7.64 -2.97 -4.59
N LEU A 187 8.28 -2.45 -3.56
CA LEU A 187 9.18 -3.21 -2.71
C LEU A 187 8.68 -3.14 -1.27
N LEU A 188 8.54 -4.31 -0.64
CA LEU A 188 8.30 -4.42 0.79
C LEU A 188 9.56 -4.94 1.46
N THR A 189 10.03 -4.23 2.47
CA THR A 189 11.13 -4.68 3.33
C THR A 189 10.61 -5.02 4.71
N LEU A 190 11.17 -6.04 5.35
CA LEU A 190 10.80 -6.48 6.69
C LEU A 190 12.03 -6.49 7.60
N VAL A 191 11.98 -5.72 8.68
CA VAL A 191 13.08 -5.57 9.64
C VAL A 191 12.66 -6.13 10.99
N ASP A 192 13.53 -6.90 11.65
CA ASP A 192 13.37 -7.30 13.05
C ASP A 192 13.79 -6.16 13.97
N ASN A 193 12.84 -5.62 14.74
CA ASN A 193 13.06 -4.43 15.57
C ASN A 193 13.99 -4.68 16.75
N ARG A 194 14.24 -5.95 17.12
CA ARG A 194 15.16 -6.32 18.20
C ARG A 194 16.62 -6.24 17.79
N SER A 195 16.92 -6.60 16.54
CA SER A 195 18.29 -6.71 16.03
C SER A 195 18.65 -5.65 14.99
N GLY A 196 17.66 -5.01 14.36
CA GLY A 196 17.87 -4.11 13.22
C GLY A 196 18.16 -4.83 11.91
N VAL A 197 18.11 -6.16 11.88
CA VAL A 197 18.36 -6.95 10.67
C VAL A 197 17.15 -6.91 9.74
N GLN A 198 17.36 -6.58 8.47
CA GLN A 198 16.37 -6.77 7.42
C GLN A 198 16.27 -8.28 7.11
N LEU A 199 15.16 -8.90 7.54
CA LEU A 199 14.94 -10.33 7.40
C LEU A 199 14.51 -10.73 6.00
N ALA A 200 13.77 -9.86 5.32
CA ALA A 200 13.27 -10.10 3.98
C ALA A 200 13.07 -8.80 3.21
N ALA A 201 13.20 -8.90 1.90
CA ALA A 201 12.77 -7.89 0.95
C ALA A 201 12.06 -8.61 -0.20
N ALA A 202 10.93 -8.09 -0.65
CA ALA A 202 10.13 -8.70 -1.69
C ALA A 202 9.62 -7.63 -2.65
N GLU A 203 9.95 -7.79 -3.92
CA GLU A 203 9.39 -6.99 -5.00
C GLU A 203 8.07 -7.60 -5.47
N GLY A 204 7.23 -6.75 -6.05
CA GLY A 204 6.06 -7.17 -6.80
C GLY A 204 5.65 -6.07 -7.77
N SER A 205 5.00 -6.47 -8.85
CA SER A 205 4.61 -5.54 -9.92
C SER A 205 3.20 -5.83 -10.41
N ALA A 206 2.61 -4.84 -11.07
CA ALA A 206 1.36 -4.99 -11.78
C ALA A 206 1.29 -4.01 -12.96
N SER A 207 0.63 -4.42 -14.04
CA SER A 207 0.39 -3.59 -15.22
C SER A 207 -1.11 -3.41 -15.48
N ASN A 208 -1.48 -2.31 -16.14
CA ASN A 208 -2.88 -2.08 -16.53
C ASN A 208 -3.37 -3.06 -17.62
N MET A 209 -2.47 -3.63 -18.43
CA MET A 209 -2.85 -4.66 -19.40
C MET A 209 -3.24 -5.96 -18.70
N ASP A 210 -2.57 -6.29 -17.59
CA ASP A 210 -2.91 -7.48 -16.80
C ASP A 210 -4.31 -7.34 -16.22
N PHE A 211 -4.76 -6.17 -15.77
CA PHE A 211 -6.14 -5.99 -15.29
C PHE A 211 -7.23 -6.26 -16.34
N GLY A 212 -6.94 -6.14 -17.65
CA GLY A 212 -7.87 -6.52 -18.71
C GLY A 212 -8.02 -8.03 -18.87
N ALA A 213 -6.91 -8.77 -18.74
CA ALA A 213 -6.88 -10.23 -18.79
C ALA A 213 -7.30 -10.88 -17.46
N VAL A 214 -6.81 -10.36 -16.33
CA VAL A 214 -7.19 -10.68 -14.95
C VAL A 214 -8.65 -10.28 -14.70
N GLY A 215 -9.15 -9.15 -15.20
CA GLY A 215 -10.57 -8.79 -15.11
C GLY A 215 -11.53 -9.81 -15.76
N SER A 216 -11.05 -10.62 -16.70
CA SER A 216 -11.80 -11.74 -17.28
C SER A 216 -11.78 -13.01 -16.40
N LEU A 217 -10.75 -13.17 -15.56
CA LEU A 217 -10.59 -14.30 -14.62
C LEU A 217 -11.15 -13.99 -13.22
N PHE A 218 -11.25 -12.71 -12.84
CA PHE A 218 -11.63 -12.23 -11.51
C PHE A 218 -13.07 -11.65 -11.44
N GLY A 219 -13.88 -11.89 -12.47
CA GLY A 219 -15.29 -11.51 -12.54
C GLY A 219 -15.52 -10.16 -13.22
N ARG A 220 -16.50 -10.13 -14.13
CA ARG A 220 -16.94 -8.95 -14.90
C ARG A 220 -17.55 -7.91 -13.95
N GLY A 221 -16.74 -7.07 -13.32
CA GLY A 221 -17.23 -6.03 -12.43
C GLY A 221 -16.11 -5.30 -11.71
N MET A 222 -15.26 -4.57 -12.44
CA MET A 222 -14.19 -3.72 -11.88
C MET A 222 -14.29 -2.26 -12.34
N GLY A 223 -15.47 -1.64 -12.29
CA GLY A 223 -15.72 -0.25 -12.69
C GLY A 223 -16.15 0.75 -11.60
N GLY A 224 -15.34 1.03 -10.58
CA GLY A 224 -15.39 2.28 -9.79
C GLY A 224 -16.19 2.32 -8.48
N ALA A 225 -15.71 3.20 -7.59
CA ALA A 225 -16.34 3.87 -6.43
C ALA A 225 -16.14 3.28 -4.98
N ALA A 226 -14.90 3.29 -4.45
CA ALA A 226 -14.54 3.58 -3.04
C ALA A 226 -13.06 4.05 -2.85
N GLY A 227 -12.80 5.35 -2.64
CA GLY A 227 -11.46 5.91 -2.33
C GLY A 227 -10.43 5.88 -3.49
N GLY A 228 -9.44 6.79 -3.47
CA GLY A 228 -8.47 6.95 -4.58
C GLY A 228 -7.81 5.64 -5.06
N TYR A 229 -7.51 4.71 -4.14
CA TYR A 229 -6.93 3.41 -4.44
C TYR A 229 -7.87 2.42 -5.14
N ALA A 230 -9.17 2.45 -4.89
CA ALA A 230 -10.14 1.59 -5.58
C ALA A 230 -10.81 2.26 -6.78
N ASN A 231 -10.67 3.59 -6.89
CA ASN A 231 -11.34 4.41 -7.89
C ASN A 231 -10.52 4.71 -9.12
N THR A 232 -9.20 4.63 -9.03
CA THR A 232 -8.30 5.01 -10.12
C THR A 232 -7.58 3.78 -10.65
N ALA A 233 -7.27 3.74 -11.95
CA ALA A 233 -6.47 2.67 -12.54
C ALA A 233 -5.10 2.58 -11.87
N GLN A 234 -4.51 3.74 -11.57
CA GLN A 234 -3.26 3.91 -10.84
C GLN A 234 -3.33 3.28 -9.45
N GLY A 235 -4.41 3.57 -8.72
CA GLY A 235 -4.70 2.99 -7.42
C GLY A 235 -4.79 1.47 -7.49
N LYS A 236 -5.58 0.93 -8.43
CA LYS A 236 -5.75 -0.51 -8.60
C LYS A 236 -4.43 -1.22 -8.93
N VAL A 237 -3.60 -0.63 -9.80
CA VAL A 237 -2.24 -1.12 -10.13
C VAL A 237 -1.34 -1.14 -8.91
N ILE A 238 -1.30 -0.08 -8.10
CA ILE A 238 -0.52 -0.08 -6.86
C ILE A 238 -1.00 -1.16 -5.90
N VAL A 239 -2.31 -1.30 -5.70
CA VAL A 239 -2.83 -2.32 -4.78
C VAL A 239 -2.49 -3.74 -5.27
N ALA A 240 -2.56 -4.00 -6.58
CA ALA A 240 -2.15 -5.27 -7.16
C ALA A 240 -0.65 -5.53 -6.99
N ALA A 241 0.21 -4.55 -7.28
CA ALA A 241 1.65 -4.66 -7.09
C ALA A 241 2.00 -4.91 -5.62
N PHE A 242 1.34 -4.23 -4.68
CA PHE A 242 1.50 -4.51 -3.24
C PHE A 242 0.96 -5.87 -2.82
N THR A 243 -0.10 -6.37 -3.46
CA THR A 243 -0.59 -7.73 -3.20
C THR A 243 0.45 -8.76 -3.60
N ASP A 244 1.09 -8.57 -4.77
CA ASP A 244 2.15 -9.45 -5.25
C ASP A 244 3.41 -9.38 -4.38
N SER A 245 3.90 -8.17 -4.07
CA SER A 245 5.07 -8.03 -3.19
C SER A 245 4.80 -8.57 -1.78
N TYR A 246 3.58 -8.40 -1.27
CA TYR A 246 3.19 -8.98 0.03
C TYR A 246 3.13 -10.50 -0.01
N ASN A 247 2.60 -11.09 -1.08
CA ASN A 247 2.60 -12.54 -1.26
C ASN A 247 4.03 -13.10 -1.34
N ASN A 248 4.91 -12.44 -2.10
CA ASN A 248 6.32 -12.80 -2.18
C ASN A 248 7.02 -12.67 -0.82
N LEU A 249 6.72 -11.62 -0.06
CA LEU A 249 7.19 -11.44 1.31
C LEU A 249 6.75 -12.60 2.20
N VAL A 250 5.46 -12.92 2.19
CA VAL A 250 4.87 -14.02 2.98
C VAL A 250 5.52 -15.35 2.63
N ARG A 251 5.69 -15.67 1.35
CA ARG A 251 6.39 -16.90 0.92
C ARG A 251 7.82 -16.96 1.46
N ALA A 252 8.56 -15.85 1.36
CA ALA A 252 9.94 -15.77 1.85
C ALA A 252 10.03 -16.00 3.36
N VAL A 253 9.13 -15.40 4.14
CA VAL A 253 9.19 -15.47 5.61
C VAL A 253 8.58 -16.75 6.20
N ARG A 254 7.64 -17.41 5.51
CA ARG A 254 7.08 -18.70 5.96
C ARG A 254 8.12 -19.81 5.99
N SER A 255 9.08 -19.78 5.07
CA SER A 255 10.22 -20.69 5.03
C SER A 255 11.52 -20.05 5.53
N TYR A 256 11.42 -19.01 6.37
CA TYR A 256 12.59 -18.25 6.81
C TYR A 256 13.61 -19.14 7.52
N LYS A 257 14.88 -18.97 7.15
CA LYS A 257 16.04 -19.53 7.83
C LYS A 257 16.99 -18.37 8.15
N ALA A 258 17.45 -18.30 9.39
CA ALA A 258 18.36 -17.25 9.82
C ALA A 258 19.65 -17.28 8.99
N GLN A 259 20.07 -16.12 8.48
CA GLN A 259 21.36 -16.01 7.82
C GLN A 259 22.47 -16.08 8.87
N GLU A 260 23.33 -17.08 8.73
CA GLU A 260 24.50 -17.23 9.58
C GLU A 260 25.73 -16.61 8.90
N VAL A 261 26.49 -15.82 9.65
CA VAL A 261 27.78 -15.29 9.23
C VAL A 261 28.85 -15.93 10.10
N GLN A 262 29.89 -16.51 9.48
CA GLN A 262 31.03 -17.04 10.20
C GLN A 262 31.67 -15.92 11.03
N GLY A 263 31.76 -16.12 12.35
CA GLY A 263 32.22 -15.10 13.31
C GLY A 263 31.11 -14.33 14.02
N GLY A 264 29.86 -14.40 13.53
CA GLY A 264 28.70 -13.69 14.07
C GLY A 264 28.29 -12.49 13.21
N LEU A 265 27.04 -12.05 13.36
CA LEU A 265 26.55 -10.84 12.72
C LEU A 265 27.16 -9.61 13.40
N GLY A 266 27.64 -8.64 12.61
CA GLY A 266 28.18 -7.37 13.12
C GLY A 266 29.64 -7.41 13.62
N THR A 267 30.37 -8.52 13.43
CA THR A 267 31.73 -8.71 13.98
C THR A 267 32.86 -8.48 12.96
N GLY A 268 32.69 -7.54 12.02
CA GLY A 268 33.73 -7.21 11.02
C GLY A 268 33.65 -7.96 9.68
N GLY A 269 32.72 -8.92 9.55
CA GLY A 269 32.41 -9.59 8.28
C GLY A 269 33.57 -10.38 7.66
N ASN A 270 33.31 -11.02 6.52
CA ASN A 270 34.28 -11.85 5.80
C ASN A 270 34.66 -11.27 4.42
N LEU A 271 34.13 -10.09 4.08
CA LEU A 271 34.44 -9.38 2.85
C LEU A 271 35.64 -8.47 3.10
N GLY A 272 36.84 -9.03 2.94
CA GLY A 272 38.08 -8.26 3.09
C GLY A 272 38.24 -7.20 2.00
N VAL A 273 38.72 -6.02 2.37
CA VAL A 273 39.21 -5.00 1.44
C VAL A 273 40.74 -5.07 1.37
N GLN A 274 41.33 -4.94 0.17
CA GLN A 274 42.80 -4.94 0.05
C GLN A 274 43.39 -3.81 0.91
N GLY A 275 44.29 -4.16 1.84
CA GLY A 275 44.93 -3.22 2.77
C GLY A 275 44.36 -3.22 4.20
N ALA A 276 43.22 -3.87 4.47
CA ALA A 276 42.81 -4.19 5.83
C ALA A 276 43.50 -5.49 6.25
N GLU A 277 44.42 -5.41 7.21
CA GLU A 277 45.08 -6.58 7.78
C GLU A 277 44.01 -7.59 8.24
N ALA A 278 44.06 -8.79 7.66
CA ALA A 278 43.04 -9.81 7.82
C ALA A 278 42.72 -10.01 9.30
N ALA A 279 41.49 -9.68 9.71
CA ALA A 279 40.98 -10.04 11.02
C ALA A 279 40.91 -11.57 11.10
N GLN A 280 42.02 -12.18 11.55
CA GLN A 280 42.14 -13.63 11.65
C GLN A 280 41.16 -14.16 12.70
N PRO A 281 40.44 -15.26 12.43
CA PRO A 281 39.66 -15.91 13.47
C PRO A 281 40.62 -16.53 14.50
N ALA A 282 40.31 -16.31 15.78
CA ALA A 282 41.08 -16.82 16.90
C ALA A 282 41.23 -18.36 16.81
N LYS A 283 42.49 -18.83 16.74
CA LYS A 283 42.83 -20.25 16.85
C LYS A 283 42.28 -20.80 18.18
N LYS A 284 41.32 -21.72 18.12
CA LYS A 284 40.98 -22.58 19.27
C LYS A 284 42.23 -23.37 19.65
N LYS A 285 42.86 -23.01 20.78
CA LYS A 285 43.92 -23.83 21.39
C LYS A 285 43.31 -25.16 21.81
N SER A 286 43.64 -26.22 21.08
CA SER A 286 43.39 -27.59 21.52
C SER A 286 44.15 -27.83 22.82
N LYS A 287 43.39 -27.99 23.91
CA LYS A 287 43.89 -28.40 25.22
C LYS A 287 44.29 -29.87 25.11
N LYS A 288 45.58 -30.16 24.90
CA LYS A 288 46.13 -31.50 25.15
C LYS A 288 46.36 -31.64 26.64
N THR A 289 45.45 -32.36 27.28
CA THR A 289 45.61 -32.95 28.61
C THR A 289 46.74 -33.97 28.56
N ASN A 290 47.56 -33.98 29.62
CA ASN A 290 48.71 -34.84 29.96
C ASN A 290 48.97 -36.08 29.08
#